data_AF-A0A173RVG8-F1
#
_entry.id   AF-A0A173RVG8-F1
#
_cell.length_a   1.000
_cell.length_b   1.000
_cell.length_c   1.000
_cell.angle_alpha   90.00
_cell.angle_beta   90.00
_cell.angle_gamma   90.00
#
_symmetry.space_group_name_H-M   'P 1'
#
loop_
_entity.id
_entity.type
_entity.pdbx_description
1 polymer ?
#
loop_
_entity_poly.entity_id
_entity_poly.type
_entity_poly.pdbx_seq_one_letter_code
_entity_poly.pdbx_strand_id
1 'polypeptide(L)'
;MNRARVELSAFIQNEGGAPLPEDALGTPEEQGIRAMLIATGEPPREMTLLPDKNGSTLKPLQALVGGNIETFDIAFGEGVSLYVNEEGLFTCPPNRAIFATEEMAKAGYLSQLDYSKVVEMGDFYTVLNGDIVAVGFDPETGESRSLTDGETARVEGYFTVISRPGSGAKAVDDIRHGITPGSYDISVESHDCTSGRNALAADAPARDAPGKDNQNIG
;
A
#
# COMPACT_ATOMS: atom_id res chain seq x y z
N MET A 1 -45.71 36.84 46.55
CA MET A 1 -46.39 35.53 46.50
C MET A 1 -45.34 34.45 46.68
N ASN A 2 -45.35 33.79 47.85
CA ASN A 2 -44.34 32.82 48.26
C ASN A 2 -44.69 31.40 47.80
N ARG A 3 -43.62 30.65 47.55
CA ARG A 3 -43.53 29.30 46.97
C ARG A 3 -44.35 28.26 47.74
N ALA A 4 -45.11 27.44 47.01
CA ALA A 4 -45.73 26.23 47.53
C ALA A 4 -44.73 25.06 47.49
N ARG A 5 -44.61 24.38 48.63
CA ARG A 5 -43.88 23.13 48.87
C ARG A 5 -44.91 22.00 48.74
N VAL A 6 -44.66 21.03 47.85
CA VAL A 6 -45.37 19.75 47.85
C VAL A 6 -44.33 18.65 47.64
N GLU A 7 -44.15 17.85 48.69
CA GLU A 7 -43.42 16.58 48.71
C GLU A 7 -44.20 15.54 47.89
N LEU A 8 -43.50 14.73 47.09
CA LEU A 8 -44.05 13.47 46.60
C LEU A 8 -42.95 12.41 46.55
N SER A 9 -42.89 11.63 47.62
CA SER A 9 -42.20 10.34 47.70
C SER A 9 -42.98 9.29 46.92
N ALA A 10 -42.33 8.59 45.99
CA ALA A 10 -42.74 7.28 45.52
C ALA A 10 -41.51 6.43 45.20
N PHE A 11 -41.23 5.50 46.11
CA PHE A 11 -40.39 4.34 45.90
C PHE A 11 -40.98 3.48 44.79
N ILE A 12 -40.21 3.22 43.73
CA ILE A 12 -40.37 2.01 42.93
C ILE A 12 -39.01 1.32 42.90
N GLN A 13 -38.94 0.24 43.69
CA GLN A 13 -38.01 -0.85 43.44
C GLN A 13 -38.40 -1.45 42.09
N ASN A 14 -37.48 -1.45 41.12
CA ASN A 14 -37.62 -2.28 39.93
C ASN A 14 -36.47 -3.28 39.90
N GLU A 15 -36.83 -4.47 39.46
CA GLU A 15 -36.26 -5.75 39.79
C GLU A 15 -35.01 -6.06 38.99
N GLY A 16 -34.32 -7.13 39.39
CA GLY A 16 -33.07 -7.59 38.82
C GLY A 16 -33.12 -7.67 37.30
N GLY A 17 -32.32 -6.82 36.66
CA GLY A 17 -31.95 -7.00 35.27
C GLY A 17 -31.13 -8.28 35.18
N ALA A 18 -31.65 -9.26 34.45
CA ALA A 18 -30.87 -10.40 33.99
C ALA A 18 -29.54 -9.90 33.40
N PRO A 19 -28.41 -10.59 33.62
CA PRO A 19 -27.20 -10.27 32.89
C PRO A 19 -27.54 -10.31 31.40
N LEU A 20 -27.19 -9.23 30.69
CA LEU A 20 -27.26 -9.18 29.24
C LEU A 20 -26.60 -10.46 28.70
N PRO A 21 -27.18 -11.15 27.69
CA PRO A 21 -26.50 -12.28 27.07
C PRO A 21 -25.11 -11.81 26.64
N GLU A 22 -24.07 -12.60 26.94
CA GLU A 22 -22.68 -12.33 26.53
C GLU A 22 -22.55 -12.21 24.99
N ASP A 23 -23.60 -12.58 24.27
CA ASP A 23 -23.77 -12.48 22.82
C ASP A 23 -24.25 -11.08 22.35
N ALA A 24 -24.40 -10.12 23.28
CA ALA A 24 -24.65 -8.70 22.97
C ALA A 24 -23.36 -7.90 22.68
N LEU A 25 -22.21 -8.57 22.67
CA LEU A 25 -21.04 -8.13 21.93
C LEU A 25 -21.25 -8.62 20.49
N GLY A 26 -21.47 -7.70 19.55
CA GLY A 26 -21.70 -8.03 18.16
C GLY A 26 -20.72 -9.09 17.64
N THR A 27 -21.21 -9.96 16.75
CA THR A 27 -20.36 -10.75 15.85
C THR A 27 -19.19 -9.88 15.38
N PRO A 28 -17.94 -10.37 15.36
CA PRO A 28 -16.79 -9.53 15.03
C PRO A 28 -17.12 -8.78 13.74
N GLU A 29 -17.28 -7.46 13.86
CA GLU A 29 -17.44 -6.58 12.72
C GLU A 29 -16.32 -6.95 11.73
N GLU A 30 -16.66 -7.05 10.45
CA GLU A 30 -15.72 -7.23 9.34
C GLU A 30 -14.58 -6.20 9.51
N GLN A 31 -13.48 -6.59 10.15
CA GLN A 31 -12.34 -5.71 10.38
C GLN A 31 -11.66 -5.51 9.02
N GLY A 32 -12.08 -4.47 8.31
CA GLY A 32 -11.47 -4.08 7.05
C GLY A 32 -9.98 -3.82 7.22
N ILE A 33 -9.23 -4.00 6.14
CA ILE A 33 -7.79 -3.76 6.15
C ILE A 33 -7.48 -2.34 5.70
N ARG A 34 -6.52 -1.71 6.37
CA ARG A 34 -6.02 -0.39 5.97
C ARG A 34 -5.23 -0.54 4.67
N ALA A 35 -5.63 0.19 3.66
CA ALA A 35 -5.06 0.16 2.32
C ALA A 35 -4.89 1.59 1.78
N MET A 36 -4.28 1.72 0.61
CA MET A 36 -4.15 2.99 -0.08
C MET A 36 -4.63 2.88 -1.51
N LEU A 37 -5.51 3.80 -1.91
CA LEU A 37 -5.92 3.94 -3.30
C LEU A 37 -5.08 5.02 -3.97
N ILE A 38 -4.49 4.68 -5.10
CA ILE A 38 -3.79 5.59 -5.98
C ILE A 38 -4.62 5.71 -7.25
N ALA A 39 -5.65 6.57 -7.17
CA ALA A 39 -6.53 6.81 -8.29
C ALA A 39 -5.79 7.54 -9.43
N THR A 40 -6.25 7.30 -10.65
CA THR A 40 -5.66 7.85 -11.86
C THR A 40 -5.67 9.38 -11.83
N GLY A 41 -4.47 9.98 -11.84
CA GLY A 41 -4.31 11.45 -11.84
C GLY A 41 -4.55 12.13 -10.51
N GLU A 42 -4.90 11.41 -9.44
CA GLU A 42 -5.13 11.95 -8.10
C GLU A 42 -3.98 11.59 -7.14
N PRO A 43 -3.72 12.36 -6.07
CA PRO A 43 -2.83 11.94 -4.99
C PRO A 43 -3.29 10.64 -4.32
N PRO A 44 -2.37 9.88 -3.70
CA PRO A 44 -2.74 8.69 -2.91
C PRO A 44 -3.68 9.06 -1.77
N ARG A 45 -4.65 8.18 -1.47
CA ARG A 45 -5.55 8.33 -0.34
C ARG A 45 -5.66 7.05 0.46
N GLU A 46 -5.59 7.18 1.77
CA GLU A 46 -5.87 6.08 2.67
C GLU A 46 -7.34 5.67 2.58
N MET A 47 -7.60 4.36 2.66
CA MET A 47 -8.95 3.82 2.74
C MET A 47 -9.00 2.52 3.55
N THR A 48 -10.21 2.17 4.00
CA THR A 48 -10.49 0.85 4.58
C THR A 48 -11.05 -0.06 3.50
N LEU A 49 -10.33 -1.14 3.19
CA LEU A 49 -10.78 -2.19 2.29
C LEU A 49 -11.57 -3.22 3.09
N LEU A 50 -12.88 -3.23 2.91
CA LEU A 50 -13.76 -4.19 3.55
C LEU A 50 -13.76 -5.50 2.75
N PRO A 51 -13.68 -6.67 3.42
CA PRO A 51 -13.87 -7.95 2.75
C PRO A 51 -15.32 -8.09 2.24
N ASP A 52 -15.54 -9.01 1.30
CA ASP A 52 -16.88 -9.44 0.94
C ASP A 52 -17.50 -10.30 2.05
N LYS A 53 -18.78 -10.65 1.88
CA LYS A 53 -19.54 -11.49 2.83
C LYS A 53 -18.92 -12.85 3.16
N ASN A 54 -17.91 -13.30 2.40
CA ASN A 54 -17.18 -14.54 2.64
C ASN A 54 -15.81 -14.29 3.30
N GLY A 55 -15.51 -13.05 3.70
CA GLY A 55 -14.21 -12.66 4.23
C GLY A 55 -13.15 -12.35 3.16
N SER A 56 -13.48 -12.35 1.86
CA SER A 56 -12.48 -12.19 0.80
C SER A 56 -12.36 -10.75 0.31
N THR A 57 -11.14 -10.26 0.18
CA THR A 57 -10.84 -8.92 -0.40
C THR A 57 -10.84 -8.91 -1.94
N LEU A 58 -10.94 -10.07 -2.60
CA LEU A 58 -10.80 -10.19 -4.06
C LEU A 58 -11.80 -9.32 -4.83
N LYS A 59 -13.10 -9.48 -4.58
CA LYS A 59 -14.13 -8.71 -5.29
C LYS A 59 -14.05 -7.21 -5.01
N PRO A 60 -13.88 -6.77 -3.75
CA PRO A 60 -13.58 -5.37 -3.44
C PRO A 60 -12.38 -4.81 -4.22
N LEU A 61 -11.26 -5.55 -4.30
CA LEU A 61 -10.09 -5.12 -5.07
C LEU A 61 -10.39 -5.02 -6.57
N GLN A 62 -11.03 -6.04 -7.15
CA GLN A 62 -11.43 -6.03 -8.56
C GLN A 62 -12.36 -4.86 -8.89
N ALA A 63 -13.26 -4.49 -7.97
CA ALA A 63 -14.14 -3.35 -8.13
C ALA A 63 -13.37 -2.00 -8.10
N LEU A 64 -12.30 -1.90 -7.30
CA LEU A 64 -11.47 -0.70 -7.21
C LEU A 64 -10.56 -0.54 -8.43
N VAL A 65 -9.89 -1.61 -8.88
CA VAL A 65 -8.99 -1.53 -10.05
C VAL A 65 -9.74 -1.58 -11.39
N GLY A 66 -11.01 -2.00 -11.37
CA GLY A 66 -11.89 -2.03 -12.54
C GLY A 66 -11.74 -3.27 -13.43
N GLY A 67 -11.40 -4.43 -12.87
CA GLY A 67 -11.20 -5.66 -13.65
C GLY A 67 -10.57 -6.79 -12.85
N ASN A 68 -10.03 -7.80 -13.56
CA ASN A 68 -9.18 -8.81 -12.94
C ASN A 68 -7.92 -8.16 -12.38
N ILE A 69 -7.40 -8.72 -11.29
CA ILE A 69 -6.26 -8.15 -10.58
C ILE A 69 -4.97 -8.88 -10.95
N GLU A 70 -3.90 -8.12 -11.11
CA GLU A 70 -2.51 -8.59 -11.12
C GLU A 70 -1.76 -7.91 -9.97
N THR A 71 -0.78 -8.60 -9.37
CA THR A 71 0.09 -8.01 -8.36
C THR A 71 1.37 -7.46 -8.98
N PHE A 72 1.80 -6.31 -8.48
CA PHE A 72 3.06 -5.67 -8.80
C PHE A 72 3.88 -5.50 -7.51
N ASP A 73 4.57 -6.56 -7.12
CA ASP A 73 5.18 -6.70 -5.78
C ASP A 73 6.65 -6.25 -5.70
N ILE A 74 7.19 -5.68 -6.77
CA ILE A 74 8.63 -5.34 -6.86
C ILE A 74 8.97 -3.92 -6.39
N ALA A 75 7.97 -3.07 -6.14
CA ALA A 75 8.19 -1.65 -5.85
C ALA A 75 8.52 -1.36 -4.37
N PHE A 76 8.10 -2.23 -3.45
CA PHE A 76 8.11 -1.95 -2.00
C PHE A 76 8.58 -3.12 -1.14
N GLY A 77 9.31 -4.07 -1.73
CA GLY A 77 9.74 -5.31 -1.05
C GLY A 77 8.59 -6.29 -0.82
N GLU A 78 8.85 -7.36 -0.08
CA GLU A 78 7.87 -8.44 0.17
C GLU A 78 6.71 -8.05 1.12
N GLY A 79 6.76 -6.85 1.72
CA GLY A 79 5.78 -6.41 2.72
C GLY A 79 4.55 -5.67 2.17
N VAL A 80 4.60 -5.18 0.92
CA VAL A 80 3.50 -4.40 0.33
C VAL A 80 3.25 -4.87 -1.11
N SER A 81 2.00 -5.24 -1.37
CA SER A 81 1.53 -5.59 -2.71
C SER A 81 0.76 -4.44 -3.34
N LEU A 82 1.07 -4.16 -4.61
CA LEU A 82 0.26 -3.29 -5.44
C LEU A 82 -0.66 -4.12 -6.31
N TYR A 83 -1.96 -3.94 -6.18
CA TYR A 83 -2.95 -4.54 -7.06
C TYR A 83 -3.29 -3.56 -8.19
N VAL A 84 -3.22 -4.05 -9.42
CA VAL A 84 -3.57 -3.32 -10.64
C VAL A 84 -4.55 -4.13 -11.46
N ASN A 85 -5.18 -3.49 -12.45
CA ASN A 85 -5.97 -4.22 -13.43
C ASN A 85 -5.04 -4.99 -14.38
N GLU A 86 -5.21 -6.31 -14.46
CA GLU A 86 -4.44 -7.21 -15.34
C GLU A 86 -4.54 -6.78 -16.82
N GLU A 87 -5.71 -6.29 -17.24
CA GLU A 87 -5.92 -5.81 -18.62
C GLU A 87 -5.64 -4.30 -18.75
N GLY A 88 -5.16 -3.65 -17.68
CA GLY A 88 -5.08 -2.20 -17.55
C GLY A 88 -4.23 -1.55 -18.64
N LEU A 89 -3.19 -2.23 -19.12
CA LEU A 89 -2.36 -1.74 -20.24
C LEU A 89 -3.19 -1.44 -21.50
N PHE A 90 -4.26 -2.21 -21.73
CA PHE A 90 -5.11 -2.09 -22.91
C PHE A 90 -6.41 -1.33 -22.65
N THR A 91 -6.93 -1.38 -21.41
CA THR A 91 -8.28 -0.92 -21.08
C THR A 91 -8.31 0.31 -20.19
N CYS A 92 -7.20 0.67 -19.56
CA CYS A 92 -7.14 1.76 -18.58
C CYS A 92 -6.14 2.86 -18.99
N PRO A 93 -6.40 4.12 -18.57
CA PRO A 93 -5.46 5.21 -18.78
C PRO A 93 -4.13 4.98 -18.02
N PRO A 94 -3.00 5.51 -18.52
CA PRO A 94 -1.74 5.53 -17.79
C PRO A 94 -1.90 6.24 -16.44
N ASN A 95 -1.53 5.58 -15.34
CA ASN A 95 -1.66 6.14 -14.01
C ASN A 95 -0.30 6.62 -13.48
N ARG A 96 0.59 5.67 -13.18
CA ARG A 96 1.85 5.95 -12.47
C ARG A 96 3.06 5.40 -13.21
N ALA A 97 4.09 6.24 -13.35
CA ALA A 97 5.40 5.78 -13.80
C ALA A 97 6.12 5.11 -12.63
N ILE A 98 6.62 3.90 -12.82
CA ILE A 98 7.39 3.17 -11.83
C ILE A 98 8.86 3.29 -12.18
N PHE A 99 9.66 3.51 -11.16
CA PHE A 99 11.09 3.62 -11.29
C PHE A 99 11.77 2.52 -10.49
N ALA A 100 12.93 2.09 -10.98
CA ALA A 100 13.69 1.01 -10.40
C ALA A 100 14.18 1.36 -8.99
N THR A 101 13.97 0.40 -8.08
CA THR A 101 14.49 0.41 -6.72
C THR A 101 15.92 -0.13 -6.68
N GLU A 102 16.60 0.06 -5.55
CA GLU A 102 17.92 -0.53 -5.34
C GLU A 102 17.87 -2.07 -5.40
N GLU A 103 16.79 -2.68 -4.92
CA GLU A 103 16.59 -4.13 -4.95
C GLU A 103 16.44 -4.66 -6.37
N MET A 104 15.67 -3.96 -7.22
CA MET A 104 15.51 -4.31 -8.63
C MET A 104 16.85 -4.27 -9.37
N ALA A 105 17.66 -3.24 -9.09
CA ALA A 105 19.00 -3.13 -9.65
C ALA A 105 19.92 -4.27 -9.18
N LYS A 106 19.92 -4.58 -7.87
CA LYS A 106 20.71 -5.68 -7.28
C LYS A 106 20.28 -7.06 -7.80
N ALA A 107 18.99 -7.27 -8.02
CA ALA A 107 18.44 -8.51 -8.55
C ALA A 107 18.60 -8.64 -10.07
N GLY A 108 19.08 -7.59 -10.76
CA GLY A 108 19.40 -7.64 -12.19
C GLY A 108 18.18 -7.53 -13.10
N TYR A 109 17.11 -6.86 -12.67
CA TYR A 109 15.92 -6.66 -13.50
C TYR A 109 16.27 -5.91 -14.79
N LEU A 110 15.74 -6.37 -15.92
CA LEU A 110 15.90 -5.69 -17.19
C LEU A 110 14.90 -4.55 -17.35
N SER A 111 15.32 -3.48 -18.02
CA SER A 111 14.44 -2.40 -18.51
C SER A 111 13.23 -2.97 -19.24
N GLN A 112 12.00 -2.60 -18.85
CA GLN A 112 10.79 -3.02 -19.60
C GLN A 112 10.54 -2.17 -20.84
N LEU A 113 11.31 -1.08 -21.02
CA LEU A 113 11.18 -0.21 -22.18
C LEU A 113 11.74 -0.91 -23.44
N ASP A 114 12.90 -1.54 -23.32
CA ASP A 114 13.68 -2.07 -24.44
C ASP A 114 14.44 -3.36 -24.15
N TYR A 115 14.41 -3.85 -22.91
CA TYR A 115 15.11 -5.07 -22.44
C TYR A 115 16.62 -5.08 -22.72
N SER A 116 17.23 -3.91 -22.94
CA SER A 116 18.62 -3.81 -23.43
C SER A 116 19.66 -3.78 -22.31
N LYS A 117 19.27 -3.35 -21.10
CA LYS A 117 20.13 -3.23 -19.93
C LYS A 117 19.45 -3.65 -18.64
N VAL A 118 20.26 -4.04 -17.66
CA VAL A 118 19.85 -4.07 -16.26
C VAL A 118 19.54 -2.65 -15.81
N VAL A 119 18.48 -2.48 -15.03
CA VAL A 119 18.10 -1.18 -14.48
C VAL A 119 19.04 -0.74 -13.37
N GLU A 120 19.32 0.56 -13.32
CA GLU A 120 19.95 1.21 -12.18
C GLU A 120 18.86 1.82 -11.28
N MET A 121 19.11 1.94 -9.98
CA MET A 121 18.22 2.70 -9.09
C MET A 121 18.05 4.12 -9.65
N GLY A 122 16.81 4.56 -9.87
CA GLY A 122 16.58 5.82 -10.59
C GLY A 122 15.87 5.65 -11.92
N ASP A 123 16.15 4.53 -12.60
CA ASP A 123 15.72 4.33 -13.97
C ASP A 123 14.21 4.19 -14.07
N PHE A 124 13.62 4.76 -15.12
CA PHE A 124 12.26 4.42 -15.50
C PHE A 124 12.17 2.91 -15.76
N TYR A 125 11.21 2.27 -15.10
CA TYR A 125 10.99 0.84 -15.24
C TYR A 125 9.76 0.55 -16.11
N THR A 126 8.57 0.99 -15.70
CA THR A 126 7.31 0.74 -16.43
C THR A 126 6.24 1.78 -16.12
N VAL A 127 5.07 1.68 -16.73
CA VAL A 127 3.86 2.41 -16.33
C VAL A 127 2.81 1.44 -15.82
N LEU A 128 2.21 1.73 -14.67
CA LEU A 128 0.99 1.08 -14.20
C LEU A 128 -0.22 1.86 -14.72
N ASN A 129 -1.22 1.13 -15.23
CA ASN A 129 -2.42 1.67 -15.83
C ASN A 129 -3.65 1.39 -14.96
N GLY A 130 -4.60 2.32 -14.95
CA GLY A 130 -5.79 2.26 -14.12
C GLY A 130 -5.49 2.51 -12.64
N ASP A 131 -6.53 2.48 -11.82
CA ASP A 131 -6.40 2.69 -10.38
C ASP A 131 -5.59 1.57 -9.73
N ILE A 132 -4.73 1.94 -8.78
CA ILE A 132 -3.82 1.02 -8.09
C ILE A 132 -4.23 0.96 -6.62
N VAL A 133 -4.25 -0.22 -6.03
CA VAL A 133 -4.49 -0.40 -4.60
C VAL A 133 -3.26 -0.99 -3.94
N ALA A 134 -2.66 -0.27 -2.98
CA ALA A 134 -1.58 -0.78 -2.15
C ALA A 134 -2.16 -1.40 -0.87
N VAL A 135 -1.69 -2.60 -0.54
CA VAL A 135 -2.12 -3.36 0.63
C VAL A 135 -0.90 -3.99 1.31
N GLY A 136 -0.92 -4.11 2.64
CA GLY A 136 0.12 -4.86 3.33
C GLY A 136 0.02 -6.34 2.98
N PHE A 137 1.16 -7.00 2.82
CA PHE A 137 1.23 -8.43 2.52
C PHE A 137 1.98 -9.15 3.64
N ASP A 138 1.49 -10.32 4.00
CA ASP A 138 2.18 -11.26 4.87
C ASP A 138 2.76 -12.40 4.00
N PRO A 139 4.08 -12.42 3.76
CA PRO A 139 4.71 -13.45 2.94
C PRO A 139 4.73 -14.84 3.61
N GLU A 140 4.54 -14.93 4.93
CA GLU A 140 4.50 -16.22 5.63
C GLU A 140 3.17 -16.94 5.41
N THR A 141 2.07 -16.19 5.41
CA THR A 141 0.71 -16.73 5.24
C THR A 141 0.20 -16.62 3.80
N GLY A 142 0.74 -15.68 3.01
CA GLY A 142 0.26 -15.33 1.68
C GLY A 142 -1.00 -14.47 1.70
N GLU A 143 -1.36 -13.88 2.85
CA GLU A 143 -2.60 -13.13 3.02
C GLU A 143 -2.39 -11.61 2.99
N SER A 144 -3.41 -10.89 2.54
CA SER A 144 -3.47 -9.43 2.66
C SER A 144 -3.72 -9.01 4.10
N ARG A 145 -3.03 -7.96 4.54
CA ARG A 145 -3.15 -7.34 5.87
C ARG A 145 -3.21 -5.82 5.77
N SER A 146 -3.53 -5.18 6.89
CA SER A 146 -3.44 -3.72 7.00
C SER A 146 -2.01 -3.23 6.77
N LEU A 147 -1.89 -2.11 6.05
CA LEU A 147 -0.67 -1.33 5.99
C LEU A 147 -0.33 -0.79 7.39
N THR A 148 0.93 -0.92 7.78
CA THR A 148 1.47 -0.21 8.94
C THR A 148 1.61 1.29 8.66
N ASP A 149 1.84 2.10 9.70
CA ASP A 149 2.08 3.54 9.52
C ASP A 149 3.33 3.81 8.67
N GLY A 150 4.37 2.99 8.82
CA GLY A 150 5.59 3.10 8.04
C GLY A 150 5.34 2.79 6.56
N GLU A 151 4.63 1.71 6.25
CA GLU A 151 4.30 1.33 4.87
C GLU A 151 3.38 2.36 4.21
N THR A 152 2.38 2.87 4.96
CA THR A 152 1.53 3.96 4.48
C THR A 152 2.36 5.19 4.12
N ALA A 153 3.24 5.66 5.02
CA ALA A 153 4.07 6.82 4.73
C ALA A 153 5.01 6.61 3.52
N ARG A 154 5.54 5.38 3.35
CA ARG A 154 6.37 5.02 2.19
C ARG A 154 5.61 5.07 0.88
N VAL A 155 4.45 4.41 0.81
CA VAL A 155 3.62 4.35 -0.41
C VAL A 155 3.12 5.76 -0.77
N GLU A 156 2.64 6.53 0.22
CA GLU A 156 2.20 7.90 0.01
C GLU A 156 3.34 8.79 -0.51
N GLY A 157 4.51 8.73 0.14
CA GLY A 157 5.69 9.49 -0.26
C GLY A 157 6.14 9.15 -1.68
N TYR A 158 6.22 7.86 -2.02
CA TYR A 158 6.59 7.42 -3.37
C TYR A 158 5.63 7.95 -4.44
N PHE A 159 4.32 7.76 -4.27
CA PHE A 159 3.32 8.16 -5.28
C PHE A 159 2.94 9.66 -5.25
N THR A 160 3.55 10.43 -4.35
CA THR A 160 3.39 11.89 -4.28
C THR A 160 4.62 12.62 -4.77
N VAL A 161 5.82 12.15 -4.42
CA VAL A 161 7.08 12.85 -4.68
C VAL A 161 7.81 12.29 -5.91
N ILE A 162 7.89 10.96 -6.03
CA ILE A 162 8.65 10.27 -7.07
C ILE A 162 7.74 9.97 -8.26
N SER A 163 6.74 9.11 -8.05
CA SER A 163 5.71 8.75 -9.03
C SER A 163 4.48 9.65 -8.86
N ARG A 164 4.66 10.95 -9.12
CA ARG A 164 3.63 11.98 -8.91
C ARG A 164 2.36 11.70 -9.72
N PRO A 165 1.19 12.23 -9.32
CA PRO A 165 0.00 12.21 -10.15
C PRO A 165 0.28 12.67 -11.60
N GLY A 166 -0.15 11.88 -12.58
CA GLY A 166 0.08 12.15 -14.01
C GLY A 166 1.43 11.71 -14.56
N SER A 167 2.34 11.17 -13.72
CA SER A 167 3.65 10.67 -14.17
C SER A 167 3.55 9.58 -15.24
N GLY A 168 2.56 8.67 -15.14
CA GLY A 168 2.34 7.63 -16.15
C GLY A 168 1.96 8.22 -17.51
N ALA A 169 1.05 9.19 -17.53
CA ALA A 169 0.65 9.87 -18.77
C ALA A 169 1.83 10.61 -19.42
N LYS A 170 2.66 11.29 -18.61
CA LYS A 170 3.88 11.94 -19.09
C LYS A 170 4.87 10.91 -19.68
N ALA A 171 5.11 9.80 -19.00
CA ALA A 171 6.04 8.78 -19.48
C ALA A 171 5.58 8.19 -20.83
N VAL A 172 4.28 7.91 -20.98
CA VAL A 172 3.71 7.47 -22.26
C VAL A 172 3.86 8.53 -23.35
N ASP A 173 3.64 9.80 -23.03
CA ASP A 173 3.83 10.91 -23.98
C ASP A 173 5.29 11.03 -24.43
N ASP A 174 6.24 10.97 -23.50
CA ASP A 174 7.68 10.98 -23.79
C ASP A 174 8.05 9.81 -24.74
N ILE A 175 7.62 8.59 -24.42
CA ILE A 175 7.87 7.38 -25.24
C ILE A 175 7.30 7.55 -26.65
N ARG A 176 6.07 8.05 -26.79
CA ARG A 176 5.43 8.29 -28.10
C ARG A 176 6.21 9.28 -28.97
N HIS A 177 6.89 10.23 -28.34
CA HIS A 177 7.71 11.23 -29.04
C HIS A 177 9.19 10.81 -29.15
N GLY A 178 9.54 9.57 -28.82
CA GLY A 178 10.91 9.06 -28.89
C GLY A 178 11.85 9.64 -27.83
N ILE A 179 11.29 10.20 -26.76
CA ILE A 179 12.02 10.73 -25.61
C ILE A 179 12.09 9.61 -24.56
N THR A 180 13.29 9.28 -24.10
CA THR A 180 13.45 8.38 -22.96
C THR A 180 12.84 9.04 -21.72
N PRO A 181 11.86 8.40 -21.05
CA PRO A 181 11.33 8.92 -19.79
C PRO A 181 12.47 9.21 -18.81
N GLY A 182 12.43 10.39 -18.20
CA GLY A 182 13.49 10.83 -17.30
C GLY A 182 13.69 9.87 -16.12
N SER A 183 14.92 9.72 -15.67
CA SER A 183 15.23 9.10 -14.37
C SER A 183 14.90 10.08 -13.23
N TYR A 184 14.61 9.56 -12.04
CA TYR A 184 14.42 10.41 -10.86
C TYR A 184 15.77 10.76 -10.23
N ASP A 185 15.95 12.03 -9.86
CA ASP A 185 17.13 12.49 -9.15
C ASP A 185 17.03 12.11 -7.66
N ILE A 186 17.84 11.12 -7.27
CA ILE A 186 17.97 10.60 -5.91
C ILE A 186 18.41 11.68 -4.89
N SER A 187 18.97 12.83 -5.33
CA SER A 187 19.43 13.89 -4.43
C SER A 187 18.29 14.70 -3.78
N VAL A 188 17.08 14.61 -4.34
CA VAL A 188 15.85 15.24 -3.79
C VAL A 188 15.41 14.60 -2.47
N GLU A 189 15.97 13.45 -2.09
CA GLU A 189 15.74 12.80 -0.80
C GLU A 189 16.31 13.56 0.42
N SER A 190 17.17 14.57 0.21
CA SER A 190 17.98 15.12 1.30
C SER A 190 17.43 16.37 2.00
N HIS A 191 16.42 17.06 1.45
CA HIS A 191 16.05 18.40 1.96
C HIS A 191 14.58 18.60 2.37
N ASP A 192 13.64 17.72 1.99
CA ASP A 192 12.23 17.86 2.38
C ASP A 192 11.62 16.59 2.99
N CYS A 193 12.45 15.56 3.18
CA CYS A 193 12.02 14.27 3.68
C CYS A 193 12.97 13.78 4.77
N THR A 194 12.80 14.28 5.99
CA THR A 194 13.28 13.56 7.20
C THR A 194 12.61 12.16 7.32
N SER A 195 11.66 11.83 6.44
CA SER A 195 10.96 10.55 6.27
C SER A 195 11.30 9.78 4.96
N GLY A 196 12.24 10.26 4.12
CA GLY A 196 12.45 9.71 2.76
C GLY A 196 13.53 8.64 2.62
N ARG A 197 14.55 8.62 3.48
CA ARG A 197 15.61 7.59 3.42
C ARG A 197 15.08 6.15 3.49
N ASN A 198 13.88 5.96 4.03
CA ASN A 198 13.26 4.64 4.18
C ASN A 198 12.33 4.25 3.01
N ALA A 199 12.06 5.13 2.04
CA ALA A 199 11.11 4.81 0.97
C ALA A 199 11.70 3.82 -0.06
N LEU A 200 12.99 3.94 -0.38
CA LEU A 200 13.69 3.11 -1.38
C LEU A 200 14.86 2.27 -0.81
N ALA A 201 15.35 2.56 0.41
CA ALA A 201 16.57 1.93 0.96
C ALA A 201 16.35 1.07 2.23
N ALA A 202 15.10 0.85 2.66
CA ALA A 202 14.82 0.10 3.89
C ALA A 202 14.30 -1.31 3.61
N ASP A 203 15.14 -2.16 3.00
CA ASP A 203 14.94 -3.61 2.98
C ASP A 203 16.27 -4.33 3.26
N ALA A 204 16.53 -4.52 4.54
CA ALA A 204 17.33 -5.63 5.01
C ALA A 204 16.60 -6.22 6.23
N PRO A 205 16.04 -7.45 6.16
CA PRO A 205 15.91 -8.22 7.38
C PRO A 205 17.33 -8.32 7.96
N ALA A 206 17.50 -7.98 9.24
CA ALA A 206 18.70 -8.32 9.98
C ALA A 206 18.78 -9.85 10.02
N ARG A 207 19.34 -10.46 8.98
CA ARG A 207 19.77 -11.84 9.03
C ARG A 207 20.91 -11.87 10.03
N ASP A 208 20.66 -12.51 11.17
CA ASP A 208 21.70 -12.84 12.14
C ASP A 208 22.91 -13.38 11.36
N ALA A 209 24.06 -12.74 11.59
CA ALA A 209 25.31 -13.18 11.01
C ALA A 209 25.51 -14.66 11.36
N PRO A 210 25.88 -15.54 10.40
CA PRO A 210 26.25 -16.90 10.75
C PRO A 210 27.44 -16.83 11.71
N GLY A 211 27.26 -17.47 12.87
CA GLY A 211 28.30 -17.60 13.88
C GLY A 211 29.60 -18.07 13.24
N LYS A 212 30.71 -17.44 13.61
CA LYS A 212 32.05 -17.89 13.22
C LYS A 212 32.27 -19.29 13.80
N ASP A 213 31.99 -20.31 13.01
CA ASP A 213 32.46 -21.65 13.27
C ASP A 213 33.95 -21.69 13.01
N ASN A 214 34.69 -21.49 14.09
CA ASN A 214 36.14 -21.62 14.17
C ASN A 214 36.49 -23.12 14.16
N GLN A 215 36.34 -23.78 13.01
CA GLN A 215 36.81 -25.15 12.82
C GLN A 215 38.31 -25.13 12.51
N ASN A 216 39.07 -25.30 13.58
CA ASN A 216 40.48 -25.64 13.61
C ASN A 216 40.71 -26.97 12.88
N ILE A 217 41.37 -26.94 11.72
CA ILE A 217 41.84 -28.15 11.03
C ILE A 217 43.30 -28.36 11.44
N GLY A 218 43.53 -29.42 12.20
CA GLY A 218 44.86 -29.97 12.49
C GLY A 218 45.40 -30.85 11.38
#